data_AF-A0A1M2V6W5-F1
#
_entry.id   AF-A0A1M2V6W5-F1
#
_cell.length_a   1.000
_cell.length_b   1.000
_cell.length_c   1.000
_cell.angle_alpha   90.00
_cell.angle_beta   90.00
_cell.angle_gamma   90.00
#
_symmetry.space_group_name_H-M   'P 1'
#
loop_
_entity.id
_entity.type
_entity.pdbx_description
1 polymer ?
#
loop_
_entity_poly.entity_id
_entity_poly.type
_entity_poly.pdbx_seq_one_letter_code
_entity_poly.pdbx_strand_id
1 'polypeptide(L)'
;MLHPPGPQDLATSSSTLTQGSPCCSYCGQKESPSLKLKRCTGCAIAMYCGKECQKSGWSAHRRECRPNSNSTKPEDPFDTNRLAGYPALIALNLATAEWFNVHQMTFAVMGSVVAHLNGTLDFSNPAASGKALVFDLVPVKARHEDNPARKFRLTNALLAPHAEFVPAAQEYGIDLDDWPKQMQERVRAELLEDTVGPSFFGVVPGIARIQGAGHVYFTQCHIRRMHHHKIVGERWRAVTQDLAAICIAVVNAGFVLTPGAADDAKTPDVGTLVQRKKKWDWVREKGWRWEWDYLASRMPSIPPPLTGLQPHHLWQLYFGANC
;
A
#
# COMPACT_ATOMS: atom_id res chain seq x y z
N MET A 1 -14.10 -12.71 -19.67
CA MET A 1 -13.03 -11.73 -19.92
C MET A 1 -12.44 -11.40 -18.56
N LEU A 2 -11.31 -12.00 -18.21
CA LEU A 2 -10.64 -11.69 -16.94
C LEU A 2 -9.61 -10.59 -17.25
N HIS A 3 -9.90 -9.40 -16.76
CA HIS A 3 -8.94 -8.30 -16.74
C HIS A 3 -7.71 -8.72 -15.91
N PRO A 4 -6.50 -8.18 -16.18
CA PRO A 4 -5.47 -8.18 -15.15
C PRO A 4 -6.09 -7.60 -13.87
N PRO A 5 -5.68 -8.02 -12.66
CA PRO A 5 -6.23 -7.45 -11.44
C PRO A 5 -5.93 -5.95 -11.46
N GLY A 6 -6.94 -5.18 -11.86
CA GLY A 6 -6.93 -3.75 -11.69
C GLY A 6 -7.01 -3.47 -10.19
N PRO A 7 -6.91 -2.21 -9.79
CA PRO A 7 -7.15 -1.80 -8.39
C PRO A 7 -8.52 -2.26 -7.82
N GLN A 8 -9.41 -2.81 -8.66
CA GLN A 8 -10.68 -3.43 -8.29
C GLN A 8 -10.51 -4.78 -7.56
N ASP A 9 -9.46 -5.56 -7.84
CA ASP A 9 -9.19 -6.86 -7.18
C ASP A 9 -8.31 -6.72 -5.92
N LEU A 10 -7.76 -5.54 -5.65
CA LEU A 10 -6.99 -5.22 -4.44
C LEU A 10 -7.88 -4.76 -3.27
N ALA A 11 -9.18 -4.58 -3.50
CA ALA A 11 -10.12 -4.03 -2.51
C ALA A 11 -10.91 -5.11 -1.73
N THR A 12 -11.01 -6.34 -2.22
CA THR A 12 -11.85 -7.38 -1.60
C THR A 12 -11.03 -8.47 -0.90
N SER A 13 -10.51 -8.18 0.28
CA SER A 13 -10.44 -9.15 1.40
C SER A 13 -9.77 -8.55 2.63
N SER A 14 -10.59 -8.02 3.54
CA SER A 14 -10.29 -8.14 4.96
C SER A 14 -10.46 -9.61 5.32
N SER A 15 -9.41 -10.40 5.15
CA SER A 15 -9.28 -11.77 5.68
C SER A 15 -7.83 -12.18 5.51
N THR A 16 -7.29 -12.80 6.56
CA THR A 16 -6.08 -13.64 6.57
C THR A 16 -5.57 -14.04 5.19
N LEU A 17 -4.26 -13.92 4.95
CA LEU A 17 -3.51 -14.54 3.85
C LEU A 17 -3.67 -16.08 3.86
N THR A 18 -4.87 -16.56 3.59
CA THR A 18 -5.15 -17.89 3.10
C THR A 18 -5.02 -17.80 1.59
N GLN A 19 -3.90 -18.30 1.07
CA GLN A 19 -3.75 -18.59 -0.36
C GLN A 19 -5.01 -19.33 -0.83
N GLY A 20 -5.85 -18.66 -1.62
CA GLY A 20 -6.89 -19.34 -2.38
C GLY A 20 -6.26 -20.41 -3.27
N SER A 21 -7.00 -21.47 -3.58
CA SER A 21 -6.53 -22.49 -4.53
C SER A 21 -6.09 -21.82 -5.83
N PRO A 22 -4.92 -22.18 -6.40
CA PRO A 22 -4.41 -21.58 -7.63
C PRO A 22 -5.46 -21.63 -8.75
N CYS A 23 -5.59 -20.56 -9.54
CA CYS A 23 -6.54 -20.49 -10.65
C CYS A 23 -5.86 -20.09 -11.96
N CYS A 24 -6.47 -20.46 -13.08
CA CYS A 24 -6.01 -20.09 -14.41
C CYS A 24 -6.19 -18.58 -14.65
N SER A 25 -5.12 -17.88 -15.01
CA SER A 25 -5.12 -16.43 -15.27
C SER A 25 -5.90 -16.01 -16.52
N TYR A 26 -6.41 -16.96 -17.33
CA TYR A 26 -7.25 -16.65 -18.50
C TYR A 26 -8.72 -17.02 -18.31
N CYS A 27 -9.01 -18.23 -17.83
CA CYS A 27 -10.40 -18.73 -17.70
C CYS A 27 -10.91 -18.81 -16.26
N GLY A 28 -10.07 -18.51 -15.26
CA GLY A 28 -10.45 -18.52 -13.84
C GLY A 28 -10.63 -19.91 -13.22
N GLN A 29 -10.45 -20.98 -13.99
CA GLN A 29 -10.64 -22.34 -13.49
C GLN A 29 -9.62 -22.66 -12.38
N LYS A 30 -10.12 -23.10 -11.23
CA LYS A 30 -9.30 -23.50 -10.09
C LYS A 30 -8.58 -24.82 -10.37
N GLU A 31 -7.38 -24.95 -9.85
CA GLU A 31 -6.63 -26.20 -9.84
C GLU A 31 -7.44 -27.29 -9.12
N SER A 32 -7.46 -28.48 -9.70
CA SER A 32 -8.16 -29.65 -9.17
C SER A 32 -7.27 -30.90 -9.33
N PRO A 33 -7.64 -32.04 -8.73
CA PRO A 33 -6.94 -33.30 -8.97
C PRO A 33 -6.85 -33.67 -10.46
N SER A 34 -7.85 -33.27 -11.26
CA SER A 34 -7.93 -33.55 -12.70
C SER A 34 -7.34 -32.44 -13.59
N LEU A 35 -7.06 -31.25 -13.06
CA LEU A 35 -6.50 -30.13 -13.80
C LEU A 35 -5.33 -29.52 -13.04
N LYS A 36 -4.11 -29.86 -13.45
CA LYS A 36 -2.88 -29.23 -12.94
C LYS A 36 -2.53 -28.00 -13.76
N LEU A 37 -2.44 -26.86 -13.08
CA LEU A 37 -2.10 -25.60 -13.73
C LEU A 37 -0.59 -25.53 -13.99
N LYS A 38 -0.21 -24.92 -15.11
CA LYS A 38 1.18 -24.74 -15.52
C LYS A 38 1.60 -23.30 -15.31
N ARG A 39 2.75 -23.09 -14.68
CA ARG A 39 3.34 -21.76 -14.54
C ARG A 39 3.84 -21.25 -15.88
N CYS A 40 3.67 -19.95 -16.11
CA CYS A 40 4.31 -19.25 -17.21
C CYS A 40 5.83 -19.41 -17.09
N THR A 41 6.50 -19.86 -18.15
CA THR A 41 7.96 -20.06 -18.14
C THR A 41 8.75 -18.75 -18.12
N GLY A 42 8.11 -17.62 -18.46
CA GLY A 42 8.73 -16.30 -18.42
C GLY A 42 8.81 -15.73 -17.00
N CYS A 43 7.66 -15.47 -16.38
CA CYS A 43 7.61 -14.84 -15.05
C CYS A 43 7.57 -15.83 -13.87
N ALA A 44 7.32 -17.12 -14.12
CA ALA A 44 7.09 -18.16 -13.10
C ALA A 44 5.92 -17.89 -12.13
N ILE A 45 5.10 -16.87 -12.37
CA ILE A 45 4.01 -16.42 -11.48
C ILE A 45 2.64 -16.78 -12.04
N ALA A 46 2.29 -16.29 -13.23
CA ALA A 46 0.99 -16.56 -13.83
C ALA A 46 0.79 -18.06 -14.10
N MET A 47 -0.42 -18.57 -13.88
CA MET A 47 -0.76 -19.98 -14.01
C MET A 47 -1.85 -20.19 -15.06
N TYR A 48 -1.74 -21.23 -15.88
CA TYR A 48 -2.68 -21.51 -16.96
C TYR A 48 -3.05 -23.00 -17.02
N CYS A 49 -4.26 -23.32 -17.46
CA CYS A 49 -4.67 -24.71 -17.73
C CYS A 49 -3.72 -25.40 -18.73
N GLY A 50 -3.18 -24.62 -19.67
CA GLY A 50 -2.25 -25.10 -20.69
C GLY A 50 -1.88 -23.99 -21.67
N LYS A 51 -1.21 -24.39 -22.76
CA LYS A 51 -0.71 -23.46 -23.79
C LYS A 51 -1.83 -22.63 -24.44
N GLU A 52 -3.03 -23.21 -24.61
CA GLU A 52 -4.15 -22.49 -25.23
C GLU A 52 -4.63 -21.33 -24.33
N CYS A 53 -4.88 -21.58 -23.04
CA CYS A 53 -5.20 -20.51 -22.10
C CYS A 53 -4.08 -19.46 -21.99
N GLN A 54 -2.81 -19.88 -22.05
CA GLN A 54 -1.69 -18.94 -22.05
C GLN A 54 -1.67 -18.06 -23.30
N LYS A 55 -1.88 -18.63 -24.50
CA LYS A 55 -1.95 -17.87 -25.76
C LYS A 55 -3.12 -16.89 -25.74
N SER A 56 -4.31 -17.35 -25.30
CA SER A 56 -5.50 -16.51 -25.25
C SER A 56 -5.37 -15.37 -24.24
N GLY A 57 -4.70 -15.59 -23.11
CA GLY A 57 -4.39 -14.56 -22.12
C GLY A 57 -3.13 -13.73 -22.42
N TRP A 58 -2.41 -14.00 -23.51
CA TRP A 58 -1.09 -13.43 -23.75
C TRP A 58 -1.11 -11.92 -23.96
N SER A 59 -2.11 -11.39 -24.67
CA SER A 59 -2.23 -9.94 -24.93
C SER A 59 -2.28 -9.13 -23.63
N ALA A 60 -3.01 -9.62 -22.63
CA ALA A 60 -3.07 -9.02 -21.29
C ALA A 60 -1.79 -9.28 -20.48
N HIS A 61 -1.31 -10.53 -20.46
CA HIS A 61 -0.18 -10.93 -19.60
C HIS A 61 1.18 -10.42 -20.05
N ARG A 62 1.41 -10.26 -21.36
CA ARG A 62 2.74 -9.97 -21.94
C ARG A 62 3.47 -8.82 -21.27
N ARG A 63 2.72 -7.75 -20.93
CA ARG A 63 3.26 -6.52 -20.32
C ARG A 63 3.73 -6.74 -18.89
N GLU A 64 3.06 -7.60 -18.15
CA GLU A 64 3.40 -7.93 -16.76
C GLU A 64 4.45 -9.05 -16.67
N CYS A 65 4.55 -9.87 -17.72
CA CYS A 65 5.34 -11.09 -17.74
C CYS A 65 6.86 -10.87 -17.87
N ARG A 66 7.33 -9.82 -18.57
CA ARG A 66 8.71 -9.80 -19.09
C ARG A 66 9.54 -8.59 -18.66
N PRO A 67 10.82 -8.89 -18.41
CA PRO A 67 12.00 -8.29 -19.00
C PRO A 67 12.84 -9.40 -19.64
N ASN A 68 12.87 -9.49 -20.98
CA ASN A 68 13.58 -10.58 -21.64
C ASN A 68 15.09 -10.30 -21.53
N SER A 69 15.86 -11.20 -20.89
CA SER A 69 17.33 -11.09 -20.68
C SER A 69 18.20 -11.12 -21.96
N ASN A 70 17.60 -10.90 -23.14
CA ASN A 70 18.28 -10.89 -24.43
C ASN A 70 18.21 -9.52 -25.14
N SER A 71 17.73 -8.46 -24.51
CA SER A 71 17.84 -7.12 -25.07
C SER A 71 19.20 -6.50 -24.70
N THR A 72 20.15 -6.63 -25.61
CA THR A 72 21.40 -5.85 -25.61
C THR A 72 21.19 -4.38 -26.02
N LYS A 73 19.95 -3.89 -26.05
CA LYS A 73 19.61 -2.54 -26.48
C LYS A 73 19.46 -1.63 -25.25
N PRO A 74 20.22 -0.53 -25.13
CA PRO A 74 20.16 0.42 -24.01
C PRO A 74 18.78 1.05 -23.77
N GLU A 75 17.88 0.96 -24.77
CA GLU A 75 16.57 1.60 -24.80
C GLU A 75 15.39 0.61 -24.80
N ASP A 76 15.60 -0.64 -24.35
CA ASP A 76 14.48 -1.55 -24.09
C ASP A 76 13.64 -1.07 -22.89
N PRO A 77 12.33 -0.78 -23.06
CA PRO A 77 11.41 -0.46 -21.97
C PRO A 77 11.37 -1.51 -20.85
N PHE A 78 11.81 -2.74 -21.14
CA PHE A 78 11.76 -3.88 -20.23
C PHE A 78 13.15 -4.32 -19.73
N ASP A 79 14.08 -3.40 -19.49
CA ASP A 79 15.33 -3.68 -18.77
C ASP A 79 15.02 -4.00 -17.28
N THR A 80 15.49 -5.13 -16.74
CA THR A 80 15.37 -5.47 -15.30
C THR A 80 15.96 -4.40 -14.36
N ASN A 81 16.93 -3.61 -14.83
CA ASN A 81 17.43 -2.46 -14.09
C ASN A 81 16.33 -1.42 -13.83
N ARG A 82 15.33 -1.38 -14.71
CA ARG A 82 14.10 -0.60 -14.60
C ARG A 82 13.00 -1.32 -13.85
N LEU A 83 13.20 -2.48 -13.21
CA LEU A 83 12.18 -3.09 -12.35
C LEU A 83 12.66 -3.21 -10.91
N ALA A 84 13.47 -2.26 -10.44
CA ALA A 84 13.92 -2.22 -9.05
C ALA A 84 14.66 -3.50 -8.59
N GLY A 85 15.20 -4.30 -9.52
CA GLY A 85 15.84 -5.59 -9.25
C GLY A 85 14.90 -6.79 -9.24
N TYR A 86 13.62 -6.62 -9.58
CA TYR A 86 12.67 -7.72 -9.72
C TYR A 86 12.74 -8.37 -11.12
N PRO A 87 12.50 -9.69 -11.22
CA PRO A 87 12.62 -10.42 -12.48
C PRO A 87 11.46 -10.20 -13.45
N ALA A 88 10.37 -9.56 -13.01
CA ALA A 88 9.21 -9.21 -13.84
C ALA A 88 8.34 -8.15 -13.16
N LEU A 89 7.55 -7.41 -13.95
CA LEU A 89 6.66 -6.36 -13.44
C LEU A 89 5.60 -6.96 -12.51
N ILE A 90 5.06 -8.14 -12.85
CA ILE A 90 4.15 -8.87 -11.96
C ILE A 90 4.80 -9.23 -10.62
N ALA A 91 6.10 -9.54 -10.59
CA ALA A 91 6.81 -9.85 -9.35
C ALA A 91 6.98 -8.60 -8.48
N LEU A 92 7.31 -7.46 -9.10
CA LEU A 92 7.37 -6.17 -8.42
C LEU A 92 6.00 -5.76 -7.87
N ASN A 93 4.94 -5.86 -8.67
CA ASN A 93 3.58 -5.50 -8.29
C ASN A 93 3.08 -6.38 -7.13
N LEU A 94 3.33 -7.68 -7.15
CA LEU A 94 2.97 -8.58 -6.04
C LEU A 94 3.71 -8.23 -4.76
N ALA A 95 5.03 -7.99 -4.82
CA ALA A 95 5.79 -7.59 -3.65
C ALA A 95 5.34 -6.22 -3.10
N THR A 96 5.00 -5.29 -3.99
CA THR A 96 4.48 -3.97 -3.62
C THR A 96 3.11 -4.09 -2.96
N ALA A 97 2.20 -4.86 -3.54
CA ALA A 97 0.88 -5.14 -3.00
C ALA A 97 0.96 -5.79 -1.61
N GLU A 98 1.78 -6.82 -1.46
CA GLU A 98 1.99 -7.51 -0.19
C GLU A 98 2.54 -6.57 0.89
N TRP A 99 3.50 -5.72 0.53
CA TRP A 99 4.07 -4.73 1.45
C TRP A 99 3.05 -3.67 1.88
N PHE A 100 2.24 -3.13 0.96
CA PHE A 100 1.14 -2.22 1.30
C PHE A 100 0.11 -2.89 2.21
N ASN A 101 -0.23 -4.16 1.95
CA ASN A 101 -1.20 -4.91 2.74
C ASN A 101 -0.69 -5.15 4.17
N VAL A 102 0.57 -5.60 4.31
CA VAL A 102 1.21 -5.75 5.62
C VAL A 102 1.19 -4.43 6.40
N HIS A 103 1.37 -3.30 5.73
CA HIS A 103 1.37 -1.97 6.34
C HIS A 103 0.03 -1.21 6.22
N GLN A 104 -1.09 -1.92 6.00
CA GLN A 104 -2.37 -1.32 5.66
C GLN A 104 -2.79 -0.22 6.66
N MET A 105 -2.66 -0.49 7.97
CA MET A 105 -3.00 0.49 9.00
C MET A 105 -2.13 1.74 8.92
N THR A 106 -0.80 1.57 8.75
CA THR A 106 0.12 2.70 8.62
C THR A 106 -0.23 3.55 7.40
N PHE A 107 -0.60 2.94 6.27
CA PHE A 107 -1.00 3.68 5.07
C PHE A 107 -2.36 4.38 5.20
N ALA A 108 -3.30 3.82 5.98
CA ALA A 108 -4.54 4.53 6.33
C ALA A 108 -4.28 5.75 7.22
N VAL A 109 -3.34 5.65 8.17
CA VAL A 109 -2.89 6.79 8.98
C VAL A 109 -2.20 7.82 8.09
N MET A 110 -1.21 7.40 7.31
CA MET A 110 -0.47 8.28 6.40
C MET A 110 -1.38 9.01 5.43
N GLY A 111 -2.37 8.32 4.86
CA GLY A 111 -3.28 8.97 3.93
C GLY A 111 -4.11 10.07 4.59
N SER A 112 -4.56 9.83 5.82
CA SER A 112 -5.24 10.86 6.61
C SER A 112 -4.30 12.00 6.96
N VAL A 113 -3.11 11.72 7.48
CA VAL A 113 -2.13 12.72 7.91
C VAL A 113 -1.71 13.62 6.76
N VAL A 114 -1.36 13.03 5.61
CA VAL A 114 -0.90 13.78 4.43
C VAL A 114 -2.03 14.59 3.81
N ALA A 115 -3.27 14.08 3.81
CA ALA A 115 -4.44 14.86 3.39
C ALA A 115 -4.65 16.13 4.24
N HIS A 116 -4.28 16.10 5.53
CA HIS A 116 -4.43 17.23 6.45
C HIS A 116 -3.22 18.19 6.49
N LEU A 117 -2.03 17.79 5.98
CA LEU A 117 -0.79 18.57 6.10
C LEU A 117 -0.85 19.97 5.48
N ASN A 118 -1.54 20.11 4.34
CA ASN A 118 -1.58 21.34 3.57
C ASN A 118 -2.98 21.93 3.37
N GLY A 119 -4.03 21.27 3.87
CA GLY A 119 -5.43 21.72 3.73
C GLY A 119 -5.92 21.84 2.29
N THR A 120 -5.17 21.29 1.32
CA THR A 120 -5.45 21.39 -0.12
C THR A 120 -6.39 20.30 -0.61
N LEU A 121 -6.67 19.28 0.22
CA LEU A 121 -7.70 18.31 -0.08
C LEU A 121 -9.05 18.88 0.31
N ASP A 122 -9.93 19.03 -0.67
CA ASP A 122 -11.34 19.29 -0.38
C ASP A 122 -11.94 18.04 0.25
N PHE A 123 -12.16 18.13 1.55
CA PHE A 123 -12.78 17.06 2.28
C PHE A 123 -14.25 16.88 1.80
N SER A 124 -15.01 17.90 1.43
CA SER A 124 -16.42 17.70 1.03
C SER A 124 -16.61 16.67 -0.10
N ASN A 125 -15.62 16.52 -1.00
CA ASN A 125 -15.62 15.52 -2.05
C ASN A 125 -14.19 15.05 -2.42
N PRO A 126 -13.58 14.11 -1.68
CA PRO A 126 -12.18 13.71 -1.89
C PRO A 126 -11.96 13.09 -3.28
N ALA A 127 -12.95 12.35 -3.78
CA ALA A 127 -12.91 11.73 -5.10
C ALA A 127 -12.88 12.76 -6.23
N ALA A 128 -13.46 13.94 -6.04
CA ALA A 128 -13.44 15.03 -7.02
C ALA A 128 -12.31 16.04 -6.82
N SER A 129 -11.43 15.83 -5.82
CA SER A 129 -10.36 16.77 -5.50
C SER A 129 -9.29 16.91 -6.59
N GLY A 130 -9.23 15.96 -7.53
CA GLY A 130 -8.16 15.86 -8.53
C GLY A 130 -6.79 15.59 -7.92
N LYS A 131 -6.75 15.04 -6.70
CA LYS A 131 -5.52 14.75 -5.96
C LYS A 131 -5.28 13.25 -5.80
N ALA A 132 -4.01 12.89 -5.74
CA ALA A 132 -3.53 11.56 -5.40
C ALA A 132 -2.48 11.66 -4.28
N LEU A 133 -2.48 10.66 -3.39
CA LEU A 133 -1.42 10.46 -2.42
C LEU A 133 -0.26 9.72 -3.09
N VAL A 134 0.90 10.34 -3.10
CA VAL A 134 2.10 9.82 -3.73
C VAL A 134 3.08 9.37 -2.67
N PHE A 135 3.53 8.11 -2.76
CA PHE A 135 4.53 7.51 -1.89
C PHE A 135 5.81 7.27 -2.68
N ASP A 136 6.93 7.79 -2.19
CA ASP A 136 8.24 7.51 -2.76
C ASP A 136 8.87 6.32 -2.05
N LEU A 137 9.13 5.26 -2.82
CA LEU A 137 9.60 3.98 -2.32
C LEU A 137 10.98 3.67 -2.85
N VAL A 138 11.87 3.21 -1.98
CA VAL A 138 13.18 2.68 -2.34
C VAL A 138 13.21 1.18 -2.07
N PRO A 139 13.45 0.33 -3.09
CA PRO A 139 13.57 -1.11 -2.89
C PRO A 139 14.72 -1.47 -1.96
N VAL A 140 14.48 -2.37 -1.01
CA VAL A 140 15.52 -2.89 -0.12
C VAL A 140 16.22 -4.06 -0.82
N LYS A 141 17.46 -3.83 -1.26
CA LYS A 141 18.30 -4.83 -1.94
C LYS A 141 19.06 -5.70 -0.93
N ALA A 142 18.35 -6.40 -0.06
CA ALA A 142 18.98 -7.35 0.86
C ALA A 142 18.85 -8.78 0.30
N ARG A 143 19.99 -9.47 0.13
CA ARG A 143 19.99 -10.90 -0.20
C ARG A 143 19.22 -11.64 0.91
N HIS A 144 18.20 -12.42 0.53
CA HIS A 144 17.36 -13.20 1.44
C HIS A 144 16.41 -12.41 2.36
N GLU A 145 16.14 -11.13 2.11
CA GLU A 145 15.07 -10.43 2.83
C GLU A 145 13.70 -10.84 2.29
N ASP A 146 13.19 -11.94 2.83
CA ASP A 146 11.88 -12.49 2.48
C ASP A 146 10.74 -11.87 3.28
N ASN A 147 11.03 -11.07 4.32
CA ASN A 147 10.00 -10.46 5.16
C ASN A 147 9.21 -9.42 4.35
N PRO A 148 7.88 -9.60 4.17
CA PRO A 148 7.09 -8.68 3.39
C PRO A 148 6.95 -7.31 4.04
N ALA A 149 7.25 -7.14 5.34
CA ALA A 149 7.29 -5.83 5.98
C ALA A 149 8.52 -4.99 5.59
N ARG A 150 9.57 -5.60 5.00
CA ARG A 150 10.90 -4.99 4.81
C ARG A 150 11.34 -4.87 3.35
N LYS A 151 10.40 -5.01 2.41
CA LYS A 151 10.67 -4.97 0.96
C LYS A 151 11.02 -3.58 0.42
N PHE A 152 10.44 -2.55 1.00
CA PHE A 152 10.64 -1.17 0.57
C PHE A 152 10.89 -0.26 1.77
N ARG A 153 11.65 0.81 1.52
CA ARG A 153 11.70 1.97 2.40
C ARG A 153 10.78 3.06 1.86
N LEU A 154 9.96 3.63 2.73
CA LEU A 154 9.19 4.83 2.46
C LEU A 154 10.08 6.05 2.72
N THR A 155 10.37 6.85 1.70
CA THR A 155 11.21 8.06 1.85
C THR A 155 10.39 9.33 1.91
N ASN A 156 9.19 9.33 1.33
CA ASN A 156 8.34 10.51 1.26
C ASN A 156 6.87 10.12 1.04
N ALA A 157 5.96 10.97 1.49
CA ALA A 157 4.54 10.88 1.20
C ALA A 157 3.95 12.29 1.04
N LEU A 158 3.30 12.56 -0.08
CA LEU A 158 2.76 13.88 -0.40
C LEU A 158 1.44 13.81 -1.15
N LEU A 159 0.75 14.94 -1.21
CA LEU A 159 -0.43 15.11 -2.05
C LEU A 159 -0.04 15.81 -3.36
N ALA A 160 -0.34 15.20 -4.50
CA ALA A 160 -0.06 15.75 -5.83
C ALA A 160 -1.34 15.79 -6.68
N PRO A 161 -1.43 16.67 -7.70
CA PRO A 161 -2.41 16.53 -8.77
C PRO A 161 -2.35 15.12 -9.40
N HIS A 162 -3.47 14.41 -9.46
CA HIS A 162 -3.53 13.11 -10.14
C HIS A 162 -3.24 13.21 -11.65
N ALA A 163 -3.40 14.41 -12.24
CA ALA A 163 -3.13 14.71 -13.65
C ALA A 163 -1.68 14.41 -14.06
N GLU A 164 -0.74 14.52 -13.12
CA GLU A 164 0.67 14.16 -13.33
C GLU A 164 0.88 12.68 -13.70
N PHE A 165 -0.11 11.83 -13.39
CA PHE A 165 -0.03 10.37 -13.54
C PHE A 165 -0.93 9.83 -14.65
N VAL A 166 -1.64 10.69 -15.39
CA VAL A 166 -2.53 10.27 -16.50
C VAL A 166 -1.81 9.41 -17.54
N PRO A 167 -0.60 9.76 -18.02
CA PRO A 167 0.10 8.92 -18.99
C PRO A 167 0.37 7.51 -18.45
N ALA A 168 0.83 7.41 -17.20
CA ALA A 168 1.08 6.12 -16.56
C ALA A 168 -0.22 5.33 -16.34
N ALA A 169 -1.31 5.98 -15.94
CA ALA A 169 -2.60 5.33 -15.71
C ALA A 169 -3.21 4.77 -17.01
N GLN A 170 -3.06 5.49 -18.12
CA GLN A 170 -3.50 5.03 -19.45
C GLN A 170 -2.80 3.74 -19.88
N GLU A 171 -1.53 3.53 -19.50
CA GLU A 171 -0.84 2.25 -19.74
C GLU A 171 -1.55 1.07 -19.06
N TYR A 172 -2.18 1.31 -17.90
CA TYR A 172 -2.95 0.30 -17.17
C TYR A 172 -4.44 0.29 -17.52
N GLY A 173 -4.89 1.14 -18.46
CA GLY A 173 -6.30 1.29 -18.79
C GLY A 173 -7.12 1.89 -17.63
N ILE A 174 -6.48 2.66 -16.77
CA ILE A 174 -7.10 3.36 -15.65
C ILE A 174 -7.47 4.77 -16.12
N ASP A 175 -8.75 5.11 -15.98
CA ASP A 175 -9.24 6.48 -16.09
C ASP A 175 -9.12 7.16 -14.71
N LEU A 176 -8.21 8.12 -14.55
CA LEU A 176 -7.97 8.78 -13.26
C LEU A 176 -9.07 9.76 -12.83
N ASP A 177 -9.96 10.15 -13.73
CA ASP A 177 -11.09 11.04 -13.42
C ASP A 177 -12.29 10.23 -12.89
N ASP A 178 -12.46 9.01 -13.38
CA ASP A 178 -13.55 8.13 -12.97
C ASP A 178 -13.15 7.10 -11.91
N TRP A 179 -11.90 6.66 -11.88
CA TRP A 179 -11.42 5.68 -10.90
C TRP A 179 -11.65 6.09 -9.43
N PRO A 180 -11.41 7.35 -9.00
CA PRO A 180 -11.69 7.77 -7.64
C PRO A 180 -13.17 7.64 -7.27
N LYS A 181 -14.09 7.96 -8.20
CA LYS A 181 -15.53 7.88 -7.99
C LYS A 181 -15.96 6.42 -7.81
N GLN A 182 -15.52 5.55 -8.72
CA GLN A 182 -15.79 4.12 -8.64
C GLN A 182 -15.22 3.50 -7.36
N MET A 183 -14.03 3.95 -6.93
CA MET A 183 -13.41 3.49 -5.68
C MET A 183 -14.23 3.91 -4.46
N GLN A 184 -14.70 5.16 -4.42
CA GLN A 184 -15.57 5.67 -3.37
C GLN A 184 -16.90 4.89 -3.30
N GLU A 185 -17.50 4.57 -4.44
CA GLU A 185 -18.73 3.77 -4.51
C GLU A 185 -18.53 2.33 -4.05
N ARG A 186 -17.47 1.65 -4.51
CA ARG A 186 -17.14 0.28 -4.06
C ARG A 186 -16.94 0.23 -2.55
N VAL A 187 -16.14 1.14 -2.02
CA VAL A 187 -15.84 1.19 -0.59
C VAL A 187 -17.09 1.47 0.23
N ARG A 188 -18.00 2.34 -0.23
CA ARG A 188 -19.31 2.55 0.41
C ARG A 188 -20.23 1.33 0.32
N ALA A 189 -20.16 0.54 -0.74
CA ALA A 189 -20.99 -0.65 -0.93
C ALA A 189 -20.48 -1.87 -0.13
N GLU A 190 -19.16 -2.02 0.01
CA GLU A 190 -18.51 -3.11 0.76
C GLU A 190 -18.55 -2.87 2.26
N LEU A 191 -18.47 -1.61 2.68
CA LEU A 191 -18.58 -1.21 4.06
C LEU A 191 -20.05 -1.11 4.45
N LEU A 192 -20.60 -2.19 5.00
CA LEU A 192 -21.85 -2.14 5.77
C LEU A 192 -21.73 -0.98 6.78
N GLU A 193 -22.78 -0.15 6.86
CA GLU A 193 -22.85 1.12 7.61
C GLU A 193 -22.36 1.02 9.07
N ASP A 194 -22.35 -0.17 9.67
CA ASP A 194 -21.91 -0.43 11.05
C ASP A 194 -20.40 -0.64 11.25
N THR A 195 -19.63 -0.94 10.19
CA THR A 195 -18.20 -1.31 10.30
C THR A 195 -17.24 -0.13 10.23
N VAL A 196 -17.76 1.05 9.90
CA VAL A 196 -16.98 2.23 9.62
C VAL A 196 -17.34 3.28 10.63
N GLY A 197 -16.47 3.45 11.63
CA GLY A 197 -16.66 4.50 12.62
C GLY A 197 -16.86 5.88 11.94
N PRO A 198 -17.54 6.82 12.61
CA PRO A 198 -17.95 8.12 12.06
C PRO A 198 -16.76 9.01 11.61
N SER A 199 -15.53 8.58 11.86
CA SER A 199 -14.31 9.24 11.42
C SER A 199 -13.87 8.88 10.01
N PHE A 200 -14.37 7.80 9.39
CA PHE A 200 -14.07 7.54 7.98
C PHE A 200 -14.76 8.55 7.08
N PHE A 201 -14.07 8.88 6.02
CA PHE A 201 -14.41 10.06 5.28
C PHE A 201 -14.45 9.83 3.77
N GLY A 202 -13.52 9.03 3.26
CA GLY A 202 -13.52 8.65 1.86
C GLY A 202 -12.22 7.98 1.48
N VAL A 203 -12.02 7.88 0.17
CA VAL A 203 -10.85 7.26 -0.43
C VAL A 203 -10.27 8.18 -1.48
N VAL A 204 -8.94 8.20 -1.56
CA VAL A 204 -8.22 8.88 -2.64
C VAL A 204 -7.27 7.91 -3.32
N PRO A 205 -6.96 8.14 -4.61
CA PRO A 205 -5.88 7.46 -5.30
C PRO A 205 -4.60 7.43 -4.49
N GLY A 206 -4.02 6.26 -4.31
CA GLY A 206 -2.64 6.10 -3.85
C GLY A 206 -1.75 5.73 -5.04
N ILE A 207 -0.56 6.31 -5.11
CA ILE A 207 0.40 6.08 -6.19
C ILE A 207 1.78 5.89 -5.57
N ALA A 208 2.42 4.77 -5.85
CA ALA A 208 3.77 4.48 -5.40
C ALA A 208 4.77 4.71 -6.55
N ARG A 209 5.68 5.66 -6.38
CA ARG A 209 6.86 5.84 -7.23
C ARG A 209 7.99 5.00 -6.67
N ILE A 210 8.36 3.94 -7.37
CA ILE A 210 9.39 3.02 -6.90
C ILE A 210 10.70 3.37 -7.61
N GLN A 211 11.74 3.67 -6.83
CA GLN A 211 13.04 4.04 -7.36
C GLN A 211 13.61 2.91 -8.24
N GLY A 212 13.88 3.23 -9.49
CA GLY A 212 14.40 2.28 -10.47
C GLY A 212 13.36 1.31 -11.03
N ALA A 213 12.05 1.54 -10.85
CA ALA A 213 10.99 0.68 -11.38
C ALA A 213 10.40 1.11 -12.73
N GLY A 214 10.80 2.27 -13.30
CA GLY A 214 10.35 2.73 -14.62
C GLY A 214 8.84 2.98 -14.77
N HIS A 215 8.04 2.60 -13.78
CA HIS A 215 6.59 2.66 -13.71
C HIS A 215 6.15 3.01 -12.28
N VAL A 216 4.88 3.37 -12.15
CA VAL A 216 4.23 3.59 -10.85
C VAL A 216 3.28 2.46 -10.50
N TYR A 217 3.06 2.24 -9.21
CA TYR A 217 2.08 1.30 -8.70
C TYR A 217 0.85 2.06 -8.22
N PHE A 218 -0.35 1.64 -8.64
CA PHE A 218 -1.62 2.24 -8.21
C PHE A 218 -2.21 1.46 -7.04
N THR A 219 -2.63 2.17 -6.00
CA THR A 219 -3.27 1.65 -4.79
C THR A 219 -4.40 2.59 -4.33
N GLN A 220 -5.04 2.29 -3.22
CA GLN A 220 -6.06 3.15 -2.62
C GLN A 220 -5.67 3.56 -1.20
N CYS A 221 -6.04 4.78 -0.82
CA CYS A 221 -5.78 5.31 0.52
C CYS A 221 -7.08 5.68 1.21
N HIS A 222 -7.29 5.12 2.40
CA HIS A 222 -8.44 5.47 3.23
C HIS A 222 -8.13 6.77 3.98
N ILE A 223 -9.06 7.71 3.91
CA ILE A 223 -8.96 8.97 4.62
C ILE A 223 -9.93 8.93 5.79
N ARG A 224 -9.40 9.27 6.97
CA ARG A 224 -10.17 9.55 8.17
C ARG A 224 -10.03 11.01 8.52
N ARG A 225 -11.10 11.60 9.04
CA ARG A 225 -11.08 12.92 9.66
C ARG A 225 -10.34 12.83 10.98
N MET A 226 -9.33 13.67 11.17
CA MET A 226 -8.61 13.77 12.44
C MET A 226 -9.23 14.87 13.31
N HIS A 227 -9.30 14.63 14.62
CA HIS A 227 -9.96 15.53 15.55
C HIS A 227 -8.97 16.60 16.04
N HIS A 228 -9.15 17.84 15.58
CA HIS A 228 -8.20 18.93 15.79
C HIS A 228 -8.86 20.29 16.06
N HIS A 229 -10.13 20.33 16.45
CA HIS A 229 -10.93 21.56 16.59
C HIS A 229 -10.30 22.67 17.47
N LYS A 230 -9.27 22.35 18.29
CA LYS A 230 -8.49 23.29 19.11
C LYS A 230 -7.06 23.56 18.62
N ILE A 231 -6.58 22.84 17.60
CA ILE A 231 -5.21 22.94 17.06
C ILE A 231 -5.29 23.36 15.59
N VAL A 232 -4.83 24.57 15.30
CA VAL A 232 -4.91 25.17 13.95
C VAL A 232 -3.56 25.72 13.49
N GLY A 233 -3.46 26.03 12.21
CA GLY A 233 -2.30 26.70 11.62
C GLY A 233 -1.02 25.87 11.70
N GLU A 234 0.12 26.54 11.94
CA GLU A 234 1.45 25.90 11.97
C GLU A 234 1.57 24.80 13.02
N ARG A 235 0.88 24.95 14.16
CA ARG A 235 0.87 23.92 15.21
C ARG A 235 0.23 22.62 14.71
N TRP A 236 -0.86 22.71 13.93
CA TRP A 236 -1.49 21.54 13.33
C TRP A 236 -0.61 20.89 12.26
N ARG A 237 0.07 21.72 11.46
CA ARG A 237 1.08 21.23 10.50
C ARG A 237 2.19 20.46 11.21
N ALA A 238 2.72 20.98 12.32
CA ALA A 238 3.75 20.28 13.09
C ALA A 238 3.25 18.93 13.67
N VAL A 239 2.02 18.89 14.21
CA VAL A 239 1.39 17.64 14.70
C VAL A 239 1.31 16.58 13.60
N THR A 240 0.84 16.98 12.42
CA THR A 240 0.71 16.07 11.28
C THR A 240 2.07 15.63 10.74
N GLN A 241 3.08 16.50 10.74
CA GLN A 241 4.45 16.16 10.39
C GLN A 241 5.07 15.16 11.37
N ASP A 242 4.85 15.31 12.68
CA ASP A 242 5.34 14.36 13.69
C ASP A 242 4.69 12.97 13.50
N LEU A 243 3.38 12.91 13.24
CA LEU A 243 2.70 11.64 12.93
C LEU A 243 3.22 11.00 11.64
N ALA A 244 3.45 11.79 10.59
CA ALA A 244 4.02 11.28 9.35
C ALA A 244 5.43 10.71 9.57
N ALA A 245 6.25 11.41 10.36
CA ALA A 245 7.59 10.97 10.73
C ALA A 245 7.58 9.64 11.50
N ILE A 246 6.66 9.48 12.47
CA ILE A 246 6.46 8.22 13.19
C ILE A 246 6.10 7.09 12.21
N CYS A 247 5.11 7.29 11.34
CA CYS A 247 4.68 6.28 10.38
C CYS A 247 5.81 5.86 9.42
N ILE A 248 6.56 6.82 8.89
CA ILE A 248 7.73 6.56 8.03
C ILE A 248 8.78 5.74 8.80
N ALA A 249 9.08 6.13 10.05
CA ALA A 249 10.06 5.42 10.87
C ALA A 249 9.63 3.99 11.19
N VAL A 250 8.35 3.78 11.53
CA VAL A 250 7.75 2.46 11.80
C VAL A 250 7.92 1.51 10.61
N VAL A 251 7.47 1.96 9.43
CA VAL A 251 7.57 1.16 8.19
C VAL A 251 9.02 0.84 7.85
N ASN A 252 9.91 1.84 7.94
CA ASN A 252 11.32 1.67 7.60
C ASN A 252 12.09 0.79 8.60
N ALA A 253 11.64 0.71 9.85
CA ALA A 253 12.16 -0.22 10.84
C ALA A 253 11.62 -1.65 10.67
N GLY A 254 10.62 -1.86 9.79
CA GLY A 254 9.96 -3.15 9.58
C GLY A 254 8.92 -3.49 10.64
N PHE A 255 8.50 -2.51 11.46
CA PHE A 255 7.40 -2.65 12.40
C PHE A 255 6.06 -2.54 11.67
N VAL A 256 5.08 -3.31 12.13
CA VAL A 256 3.73 -3.39 11.56
C VAL A 256 2.72 -2.99 12.63
N LEU A 257 1.90 -1.98 12.32
CA LEU A 257 0.85 -1.50 13.20
C LEU A 257 -0.43 -2.31 13.03
N THR A 258 -1.09 -2.60 14.15
CA THR A 258 -2.45 -3.15 14.17
C THR A 258 -3.33 -2.29 15.09
N PRO A 259 -4.67 -2.32 14.91
CA PRO A 259 -5.56 -1.71 15.89
C PRO A 259 -5.22 -2.20 17.29
N GLY A 260 -5.31 -1.30 18.28
CA GLY A 260 -5.08 -1.69 19.67
C GLY A 260 -6.08 -2.76 20.10
N ALA A 261 -5.64 -3.69 20.94
CA ALA A 261 -6.47 -4.83 21.36
C ALA A 261 -7.74 -4.47 22.15
N ALA A 262 -7.85 -3.25 22.68
CA ALA A 262 -9.04 -2.78 23.36
C ALA A 262 -9.93 -1.98 22.38
N ASP A 263 -11.24 -2.09 22.51
CA ASP A 263 -12.21 -1.42 21.63
C ASP A 263 -12.10 0.12 21.68
N ASP A 264 -11.56 0.67 22.76
CA ASP A 264 -11.32 2.10 22.99
C ASP A 264 -9.84 2.51 22.89
N ALA A 265 -8.98 1.63 22.35
CA ALA A 265 -7.55 1.86 22.29
C ALA A 265 -7.22 3.14 21.51
N LYS A 266 -6.58 4.10 22.20
CA LYS A 266 -6.17 5.38 21.61
C LYS A 266 -4.78 5.37 20.99
N THR A 267 -4.16 4.19 20.91
CA THR A 267 -2.84 3.98 20.31
C THR A 267 -2.82 2.64 19.57
N PRO A 268 -2.06 2.50 18.48
CA PRO A 268 -1.89 1.23 17.81
C PRO A 268 -1.03 0.27 18.63
N ASP A 269 -1.26 -1.02 18.44
CA ASP A 269 -0.31 -2.06 18.82
C ASP A 269 0.80 -2.15 17.76
N VAL A 270 2.02 -2.49 18.21
CA VAL A 270 3.20 -2.62 17.35
C VAL A 270 3.72 -4.04 17.39
N GLY A 271 4.09 -4.57 16.24
CA GLY A 271 4.65 -5.91 16.11
C GLY A 271 5.60 -6.04 14.93
N THR A 272 6.15 -7.24 14.77
CA THR A 272 6.99 -7.64 13.64
C THR A 272 6.45 -8.92 13.01
N LEU A 273 6.71 -9.12 11.73
CA LEU A 273 6.39 -10.38 11.07
C LEU A 273 7.50 -11.40 11.29
N VAL A 274 7.12 -12.56 11.84
CA VAL A 274 8.01 -13.69 12.09
C VAL A 274 7.54 -14.87 11.25
N GLN A 275 8.48 -15.51 10.54
CA GLN A 275 8.13 -16.67 9.73
C GLN A 275 7.97 -17.92 10.60
N ARG A 276 6.79 -18.56 10.55
CA ARG A 276 6.52 -19.86 11.19
C ARG A 276 5.88 -20.79 10.18
N LYS A 277 6.45 -21.99 9.99
CA LYS A 277 5.94 -23.01 9.05
C LYS A 277 5.65 -22.45 7.64
N LYS A 278 6.54 -21.60 7.11
CA LYS A 278 6.40 -20.90 5.80
C LYS A 278 5.23 -19.92 5.71
N LYS A 279 4.65 -19.49 6.83
CA LYS A 279 3.68 -18.40 6.92
C LYS A 279 4.28 -17.25 7.73
N TRP A 280 3.81 -16.04 7.45
CA TRP A 280 4.19 -14.85 8.22
C TRP A 280 3.15 -14.61 9.29
N ASP A 281 3.57 -14.70 10.55
CA ASP A 281 2.73 -14.40 11.71
C ASP A 281 3.15 -13.05 12.28
N TRP A 282 2.17 -12.18 12.55
CA TRP A 282 2.41 -10.95 13.29
C TRP A 282 2.62 -11.27 14.77
N VAL A 283 3.72 -10.79 15.34
CA VAL A 283 4.07 -10.97 16.75
C VAL A 283 4.22 -9.61 17.39
N ARG A 284 3.43 -9.36 18.44
CA ARG A 284 3.46 -8.13 19.23
C ARG A 284 4.84 -7.88 19.85
N GLU A 285 5.32 -6.65 19.75
CA GLU A 285 6.47 -6.15 20.48
C GLU A 285 6.09 -5.90 21.96
N LYS A 286 6.66 -6.69 22.86
CA LYS A 286 6.38 -6.55 24.30
C LYS A 286 7.03 -5.30 24.88
N GLY A 287 6.30 -4.58 25.72
CA GLY A 287 6.81 -3.39 26.42
C GLY A 287 6.98 -2.17 25.52
N TRP A 288 6.34 -2.14 24.35
CA TRP A 288 6.35 -0.97 23.47
C TRP A 288 5.79 0.27 24.18
N ARG A 289 6.47 1.42 24.01
CA ARG A 289 6.05 2.71 24.57
C ARG A 289 5.99 3.77 23.49
N TRP A 290 4.90 4.53 23.48
CA TRP A 290 4.70 5.67 22.58
C TRP A 290 5.28 6.96 23.20
N GLU A 291 6.61 6.96 23.35
CA GLU A 291 7.45 8.02 23.94
C GLU A 291 8.65 8.29 23.03
N TRP A 292 8.98 9.56 22.78
CA TRP A 292 10.03 9.90 21.81
C TRP A 292 11.38 9.25 22.08
N ASP A 293 11.84 9.25 23.33
CA ASP A 293 13.13 8.65 23.70
C ASP A 293 13.15 7.13 23.43
N TYR A 294 12.02 6.46 23.71
CA TYR A 294 11.88 5.04 23.39
C TYR A 294 11.85 4.81 21.88
N LEU A 295 11.09 5.61 21.12
CA LEU A 295 11.03 5.50 19.66
C LEU A 295 12.41 5.73 19.03
N ALA A 296 13.17 6.73 19.49
CA ALA A 296 14.53 7.00 19.01
C ALA A 296 15.48 5.83 19.25
N SER A 297 15.33 5.12 20.39
CA SER A 297 16.14 3.92 20.70
C SER A 297 15.80 2.72 19.80
N ARG A 298 14.57 2.62 19.30
CA ARG A 298 14.09 1.50 18.47
C ARG A 298 14.16 1.80 16.97
N MET A 299 14.09 3.07 16.60
CA MET A 299 14.02 3.56 15.23
C MET A 299 15.00 4.72 15.06
N PRO A 300 16.31 4.46 14.91
CA PRO A 300 17.35 5.50 14.94
C PRO A 300 17.22 6.57 13.84
N SER A 301 16.46 6.30 12.79
CA SER A 301 16.20 7.24 11.69
C SER A 301 15.00 8.16 11.94
N ILE A 302 14.31 8.05 13.08
CA ILE A 302 13.20 8.96 13.39
C ILE A 302 13.76 10.37 13.65
N PRO A 303 13.24 11.41 12.98
CA PRO A 303 13.70 12.77 13.23
C PRO A 303 13.26 13.24 14.62
N PRO A 304 13.93 14.27 15.19
CA PRO A 304 13.46 14.95 16.38
C PRO A 304 12.04 15.49 16.20
N PRO A 305 11.21 15.52 17.26
CA PRO A 305 9.85 16.00 17.15
C PRO A 305 9.80 17.52 16.91
N LEU A 306 8.83 17.95 16.10
CA LEU A 306 8.52 19.35 15.85
C LEU A 306 7.60 19.93 16.93
N THR A 307 6.86 19.08 17.64
CA THR A 307 5.99 19.48 18.74
C THR A 307 6.52 18.97 20.09
N GLY A 308 6.08 19.60 21.18
CA GLY A 308 6.31 19.08 22.54
C GLY A 308 5.39 17.92 22.93
N LEU A 309 4.55 17.41 22.02
CA LEU A 309 3.60 16.33 22.32
C LEU A 309 4.30 14.98 22.22
N GLN A 310 4.06 14.11 23.20
CA GLN A 310 4.50 12.72 23.12
C GLN A 310 3.70 11.92 22.08
N PRO A 311 4.28 10.87 21.47
CA PRO A 311 3.62 10.07 20.42
C PRO A 311 2.25 9.53 20.81
N HIS A 312 2.01 9.15 22.07
CA HIS A 312 0.69 8.70 22.51
C HIS A 312 -0.39 9.80 22.42
N HIS A 313 -0.04 11.06 22.68
CA HIS A 313 -0.97 12.18 22.48
C HIS A 313 -1.24 12.43 21.00
N LEU A 314 -0.24 12.25 20.14
CA LEU A 314 -0.41 12.35 18.69
C LEU A 314 -1.39 11.28 18.18
N TRP A 315 -1.25 10.04 18.64
CA TRP A 315 -2.19 8.97 18.31
C TRP A 315 -3.61 9.24 18.82
N GLN A 316 -3.75 9.84 20.00
CA GLN A 316 -5.08 10.25 20.51
C GLN A 316 -5.76 11.28 19.61
N LEU A 317 -5.01 12.18 18.96
CA LEU A 317 -5.58 13.13 17.98
C LEU A 317 -6.06 12.42 16.70
N TYR A 318 -5.43 11.29 16.35
CA TYR A 318 -5.83 10.45 15.22
C TYR A 318 -7.04 9.56 15.55
N PHE A 319 -7.03 8.86 16.69
CA PHE A 319 -8.08 7.88 17.07
C PHE A 319 -9.25 8.46 17.85
N GLY A 320 -9.07 9.59 18.53
CA GLY A 320 -10.04 10.08 19.50
C GLY A 320 -11.34 10.55 18.87
N ALA A 321 -12.45 9.85 19.12
CA ALA A 321 -13.78 10.38 18.89
C ALA A 321 -14.11 11.40 19.99
N ASN A 322 -14.30 12.67 19.62
CA ASN A 322 -14.68 13.78 20.51
C ASN A 322 -13.68 14.10 21.65
N CYS A 323 -12.80 15.07 21.39
CA CYS A 323 -12.25 15.94 22.44
C CYS A 323 -12.89 17.34 22.31
#